data_AF-A0A6S6ZAW5-F1
#
_entry.id   AF-A0A6S6ZAW5-F1
#
_cell.length_a   1.000
_cell.length_b   1.000
_cell.length_c   1.000
_cell.angle_alpha   90.00
_cell.angle_beta   90.00
_cell.angle_gamma   90.00
#
_symmetry.space_group_name_H-M   'P 1'
#
loop_
_entity.id
_entity.type
_entity.pdbx_description
1 polymer ?
#
loop_
_entity_poly.entity_id
_entity_poly.type
_entity_poly.pdbx_seq_one_letter_code
_entity_poly.pdbx_strand_id
1 'polypeptide(L)'
;MHLAFPAFSWPWRRHLRMVQCMTILLCSLALAPAAHAFDHVAATQRYQQWVKDFENDLTQLAAVRAPSDSDIERLFANTVVPSSRAVAFVRQLAAQPRGSVSGGIAFQGAARLTVGVLRQAVVAGDGGPYTDTPPGKPPLTLRAWYLHIDGGGRLERHFNDPDSFKPYHLPPDGTLERDAYPFLVFEDGPRLRLGAITREFWGVVRFLDNAQHG
;
A
#
# COMPACT_ATOMS: atom_id res chain seq x y z
N MET A 1 3.90 22.28 -87.13
CA MET A 1 4.60 22.67 -85.89
C MET A 1 3.73 22.27 -84.71
N HIS A 2 4.08 21.18 -84.02
CA HIS A 2 3.43 20.76 -82.78
C HIS A 2 4.26 21.30 -81.60
N LEU A 3 3.63 22.07 -80.71
CA LEU A 3 4.21 22.42 -79.41
C LEU A 3 3.55 21.56 -78.34
N ALA A 4 4.36 20.72 -77.69
CA ALA A 4 3.97 19.96 -76.50
C ALA A 4 4.34 20.77 -75.25
N PHE A 5 3.40 20.89 -74.31
CA PHE A 5 3.67 21.39 -72.96
C PHE A 5 3.83 20.21 -71.99
N PRO A 6 4.89 20.16 -71.16
CA PRO A 6 5.00 19.14 -70.13
C PRO A 6 4.13 19.49 -68.92
N ALA A 7 3.41 18.50 -68.41
CA ALA A 7 2.64 18.59 -67.17
C ALA A 7 3.58 18.68 -65.96
N PHE A 8 3.49 19.77 -65.20
CA PHE A 8 4.23 19.97 -63.96
C PHE A 8 3.29 19.76 -62.76
N SER A 9 3.22 18.55 -62.21
CA SER A 9 2.37 18.23 -61.06
C SER A 9 3.08 17.30 -60.06
N TRP A 10 4.14 17.79 -59.40
CA TRP A 10 4.89 16.97 -58.43
C TRP A 10 5.06 17.52 -57.00
N PRO A 11 5.11 18.83 -56.70
CA PRO A 11 5.44 19.25 -55.33
C PRO A 11 4.25 19.18 -54.34
N TRP A 12 3.00 19.30 -54.80
CA TRP A 12 1.84 19.48 -53.91
C TRP A 12 1.50 18.25 -53.05
N ARG A 13 1.70 17.04 -53.58
CA ARG A 13 1.38 15.78 -52.88
C ARG A 13 2.33 15.48 -51.73
N ARG A 14 3.56 16.01 -51.75
CA ARG A 14 4.55 15.84 -50.67
C ARG A 14 4.27 16.75 -49.48
N HIS A 15 3.82 17.99 -49.74
CA HIS A 15 3.43 18.91 -48.68
C HIS A 15 2.17 18.46 -47.93
N LEU A 16 1.17 17.91 -48.63
CA LEU A 16 -0.02 17.35 -47.97
C LEU A 16 0.31 16.17 -47.04
N ARG A 17 1.23 15.28 -47.45
CA ARG A 17 1.66 14.14 -46.63
C ARG A 17 2.44 14.58 -45.39
N MET A 18 3.31 15.58 -45.51
CA MET A 18 4.05 16.10 -44.36
C MET A 18 3.13 16.78 -43.34
N VAL A 19 2.15 17.57 -43.79
CA VAL A 19 1.18 18.21 -42.88
C VAL A 19 0.31 17.18 -42.16
N GLN A 20 -0.13 16.11 -42.86
CA GLN A 20 -0.86 15.00 -42.25
C GLN A 20 -0.04 14.23 -41.21
N CYS A 21 1.24 13.94 -41.50
CA CYS A 21 2.11 13.29 -40.51
C CYS A 21 2.34 14.17 -39.26
N MET A 22 2.48 15.49 -39.45
CA MET A 22 2.68 16.42 -38.33
C MET A 22 1.43 16.56 -37.46
N THR A 23 0.23 16.57 -38.06
CA THR A 23 -1.04 16.58 -37.30
C THR A 23 -1.30 15.28 -36.57
N ILE A 24 -0.98 14.13 -37.17
CA ILE A 24 -1.09 12.82 -36.48
C ILE A 24 -0.11 12.74 -35.30
N LEU A 25 1.12 13.24 -35.44
CA LEU A 25 2.11 13.27 -34.36
C LEU A 25 1.70 14.21 -33.21
N LEU A 26 1.13 15.38 -33.54
CA LEU A 26 0.60 16.33 -32.55
C LEU A 26 -0.64 15.79 -31.82
N CYS A 27 -1.54 15.08 -32.50
CA CYS A 27 -2.68 14.41 -31.87
C CYS A 27 -2.25 13.21 -30.99
N SER A 28 -1.14 12.55 -31.32
CA SER A 28 -0.61 11.42 -30.54
C SER A 28 0.01 11.87 -29.20
N LEU A 29 0.56 13.08 -29.14
CA LEU A 29 1.09 13.67 -27.90
C LEU A 29 0.00 14.19 -26.95
N ALA A 30 -1.20 14.51 -27.47
CA ALA A 30 -2.34 14.95 -26.67
C ALA A 30 -3.14 13.79 -26.03
N LEU A 31 -2.84 12.53 -26.41
CA LEU A 31 -3.46 11.32 -25.88
C LEU A 31 -2.53 10.52 -24.95
N ALA A 32 -1.51 11.15 -24.36
CA ALA A 32 -0.92 10.56 -23.18
C ALA A 32 -2.03 10.50 -22.11
N PRO A 33 -2.43 9.31 -21.60
CA PRO A 33 -3.34 9.27 -20.47
C PRO A 33 -2.69 10.09 -19.37
N ALA A 34 -3.38 11.14 -18.90
CA ALA A 34 -2.98 11.80 -17.67
C ALA A 34 -2.79 10.67 -16.65
N ALA A 35 -1.61 10.59 -16.03
CA ALA A 35 -1.42 9.71 -14.89
C ALA A 35 -2.55 10.07 -13.92
N HIS A 36 -3.51 9.17 -13.74
CA HIS A 36 -4.64 9.45 -12.88
C HIS A 36 -4.03 9.61 -11.48
N ALA A 37 -4.19 10.80 -10.91
CA ALA A 37 -3.73 11.05 -9.55
C ALA A 37 -4.31 9.98 -8.63
N PHE A 38 -3.51 9.52 -7.68
CA PHE A 38 -3.95 8.49 -6.75
C PHE A 38 -5.18 8.98 -5.96
N ASP A 39 -6.27 8.23 -6.02
CA ASP A 39 -7.51 8.61 -5.31
C ASP A 39 -7.40 8.20 -3.83
N HIS A 40 -6.85 9.11 -3.03
CA HIS A 40 -6.66 8.92 -1.59
C HIS A 40 -7.99 8.65 -0.85
N VAL A 41 -9.10 9.23 -1.32
CA VAL A 41 -10.41 9.05 -0.67
C VAL A 41 -10.92 7.64 -0.92
N ALA A 42 -10.92 7.19 -2.17
CA ALA A 42 -11.31 5.82 -2.51
C ALA A 42 -10.38 4.78 -1.89
N ALA A 43 -9.06 5.04 -1.88
CA ALA A 43 -8.08 4.17 -1.23
C ALA A 43 -8.31 4.07 0.28
N THR A 44 -8.57 5.19 0.95
CA THR A 44 -8.88 5.21 2.39
C THR A 44 -10.18 4.48 2.69
N GLN A 45 -11.22 4.63 1.88
CA GLN A 45 -12.47 3.88 2.03
C GLN A 45 -12.24 2.36 1.90
N ARG A 46 -11.46 1.93 0.89
CA ARG A 46 -11.10 0.52 0.70
C ARG A 46 -10.28 -0.02 1.87
N TYR A 47 -9.32 0.76 2.37
CA TYR A 47 -8.53 0.42 3.55
C TYR A 47 -9.40 0.27 4.80
N GLN A 48 -10.31 1.21 5.07
CA GLN A 48 -11.20 1.15 6.23
C GLN A 48 -12.15 -0.04 6.17
N GLN A 49 -12.67 -0.36 4.98
CA GLN A 49 -13.46 -1.56 4.77
C GLN A 49 -12.62 -2.82 5.04
N TRP A 50 -11.40 -2.88 4.54
CA TRP A 50 -10.46 -3.97 4.82
C TRP A 50 -10.16 -4.12 6.32
N VAL A 51 -9.91 -3.03 7.06
CA VAL A 51 -9.67 -3.10 8.52
C VAL A 51 -10.87 -3.72 9.23
N LYS A 52 -12.09 -3.30 8.88
CA LYS A 52 -13.32 -3.86 9.47
C LYS A 52 -13.45 -5.36 9.20
N ASP A 53 -13.19 -5.78 7.97
CA ASP A 53 -13.27 -7.19 7.60
C ASP A 53 -12.16 -8.01 8.29
N PHE A 54 -10.95 -7.45 8.40
CA PHE A 54 -9.83 -8.07 9.10
C PHE A 54 -10.10 -8.24 10.61
N GLU A 55 -10.73 -7.26 11.25
CA GLU A 55 -11.17 -7.36 12.65
C GLU A 55 -12.25 -8.44 12.85
N ASN A 56 -13.17 -8.59 11.89
CA ASN A 56 -14.15 -9.67 11.92
C ASN A 56 -13.48 -11.04 11.80
N ASP A 57 -12.50 -11.18 10.89
CA ASP A 57 -11.73 -12.42 10.72
C ASP A 57 -10.93 -12.76 11.99
N LEU A 58 -10.35 -11.77 12.67
CA LEU A 58 -9.69 -11.96 13.98
C LEU A 58 -10.66 -12.44 15.06
N THR A 59 -11.90 -11.92 15.06
CA THR A 59 -12.94 -12.36 15.99
C THR A 59 -13.32 -13.82 15.75
N GLN A 60 -13.42 -14.24 14.48
CA GLN A 60 -13.67 -15.64 14.13
C GLN A 60 -12.49 -16.54 14.51
N LEU A 61 -11.26 -16.09 14.26
CA LEU A 61 -10.04 -16.82 14.61
C LEU A 61 -9.93 -17.07 16.11
N ALA A 62 -10.39 -16.13 16.95
CA ALA A 62 -10.38 -16.28 18.40
C ALA A 62 -11.26 -17.43 18.92
N ALA A 63 -12.21 -17.92 18.12
CA ALA A 63 -13.02 -19.11 18.42
C ALA A 63 -12.32 -20.42 18.02
N VAL A 64 -11.24 -20.35 17.22
CA VAL A 64 -10.47 -21.52 16.78
C VAL A 64 -9.38 -21.83 17.81
N ARG A 65 -9.39 -23.06 18.33
CA ARG A 65 -8.35 -23.52 19.25
C ARG A 65 -7.09 -23.89 18.46
N ALA A 66 -5.97 -23.26 18.80
CA ALA A 66 -4.65 -23.52 18.19
C ALA A 66 -4.69 -23.53 16.64
N PRO A 67 -5.04 -22.39 16.01
CA PRO A 67 -5.21 -22.33 14.57
C PRO A 67 -3.93 -22.65 13.81
N SER A 68 -4.05 -23.45 12.75
CA SER A 68 -2.97 -23.69 11.78
C SER A 68 -2.88 -22.55 10.75
N ASP A 69 -1.79 -22.51 9.99
CA ASP A 69 -1.66 -21.58 8.86
C ASP A 69 -2.80 -21.78 7.83
N SER A 70 -3.25 -23.03 7.63
CA SER A 70 -4.40 -23.31 6.73
C SER A 70 -5.74 -22.81 7.27
N ASP A 71 -5.93 -22.78 8.59
CA ASP A 71 -7.13 -22.19 9.19
C ASP A 71 -7.12 -20.68 9.02
N ILE A 72 -5.95 -20.04 9.20
CA ILE A 72 -5.77 -18.61 8.96
C ILE A 72 -6.03 -18.28 7.49
N GLU A 73 -5.40 -18.98 6.54
CA GLU A 73 -5.60 -18.73 5.11
C GLU A 73 -7.06 -18.90 4.68
N ARG A 74 -7.78 -19.86 5.27
CA ARG A 74 -9.21 -20.06 5.02
C ARG A 74 -10.07 -18.94 5.57
N LEU A 75 -9.85 -18.54 6.83
CA LEU A 75 -10.64 -17.50 7.49
C LEU A 75 -10.37 -16.12 6.87
N PHE A 76 -9.11 -15.81 6.59
CA PHE A 76 -8.67 -14.50 6.10
C PHE A 76 -8.57 -14.44 4.56
N ALA A 77 -9.21 -15.35 3.82
CA ALA A 77 -9.09 -15.44 2.36
C ALA A 77 -9.38 -14.11 1.62
N ASN A 78 -10.16 -13.23 2.28
CA ASN A 78 -10.58 -11.93 1.76
C ASN A 78 -9.76 -10.75 2.26
N THR A 79 -8.89 -10.95 3.25
CA THR A 79 -8.18 -9.87 3.95
C THR A 79 -6.67 -10.11 4.04
N VAL A 80 -6.19 -11.33 3.76
CA VAL A 80 -4.78 -11.71 3.76
C VAL A 80 -4.44 -12.50 2.49
N VAL A 81 -3.29 -12.20 1.90
CA VAL A 81 -2.76 -12.95 0.76
C VAL A 81 -2.27 -14.32 1.24
N PRO A 82 -2.74 -15.44 0.67
CA PRO A 82 -2.27 -16.77 1.05
C PRO A 82 -0.76 -16.92 0.87
N SER A 83 -0.12 -17.70 1.76
CA SER A 83 1.34 -17.93 1.76
C SER A 83 2.22 -16.67 1.81
N SER A 84 1.65 -15.52 2.18
CA SER A 84 2.38 -14.28 2.39
C SER A 84 2.92 -14.16 3.82
N ARG A 85 3.75 -13.16 4.09
CA ARG A 85 4.24 -12.88 5.44
C ARG A 85 3.12 -12.44 6.41
N ALA A 86 2.00 -11.95 5.89
CA ALA A 86 0.84 -11.58 6.70
C ALA A 86 0.18 -12.78 7.39
N VAL A 87 0.28 -14.00 6.83
CA VAL A 87 -0.21 -15.23 7.51
C VAL A 87 0.55 -15.46 8.82
N ALA A 88 1.89 -15.35 8.78
CA ALA A 88 2.73 -15.48 9.97
C ALA A 88 2.47 -14.35 10.98
N PHE A 89 2.22 -13.13 10.50
CA PHE A 89 1.82 -12.01 11.34
C PHE A 89 0.49 -12.28 12.07
N VAL A 90 -0.55 -12.76 11.38
CA VAL A 90 -1.85 -13.09 12.01
C VAL A 90 -1.68 -14.18 13.07
N ARG A 91 -0.89 -15.21 12.79
CA ARG A 91 -0.56 -16.25 13.78
C ARG A 91 0.12 -15.66 15.02
N GLN A 92 1.10 -14.78 14.83
CA GLN A 92 1.78 -14.11 15.94
C GLN A 92 0.83 -13.22 16.73
N LEU A 93 -0.03 -12.46 16.04
CA LEU A 93 -1.03 -11.58 16.64
C LEU A 93 -2.03 -12.38 17.50
N ALA A 94 -2.51 -13.51 17.00
CA ALA A 94 -3.45 -14.40 17.71
C ALA A 94 -2.83 -15.10 18.93
N ALA A 95 -1.51 -15.28 18.95
CA ALA A 95 -0.78 -15.89 20.06
C ALA A 95 -0.46 -14.90 21.20
N GLN A 96 -0.64 -13.58 20.98
CA GLN A 96 -0.32 -12.58 22.00
C GLN A 96 -1.25 -12.67 23.23
N PRO A 97 -0.73 -12.48 24.45
CA PRO A 97 -1.55 -12.34 25.65
C PRO A 97 -2.55 -11.19 25.51
N ARG A 98 -3.76 -11.39 26.04
CA ARG A 98 -4.70 -10.28 26.21
C ARG A 98 -4.13 -9.30 27.25
N GLY A 99 -4.24 -8.00 26.98
CA GLY A 99 -3.68 -6.95 27.82
C GLY A 99 -4.05 -7.08 29.30
N SER A 100 -3.20 -6.52 30.16
CA SER A 100 -3.34 -6.58 31.61
C SER A 100 -3.81 -5.24 32.18
N VAL A 101 -4.31 -5.28 33.43
CA VAL A 101 -4.51 -4.09 34.25
C VAL A 101 -3.56 -4.23 35.44
N SER A 102 -2.68 -3.26 35.63
CA SER A 102 -1.80 -3.17 36.80
C SER A 102 -1.83 -1.75 37.35
N GLY A 103 -2.10 -1.61 38.65
CA GLY A 103 -2.09 -0.32 39.34
C GLY A 103 -3.09 0.73 38.83
N GLY A 104 -4.17 0.34 38.14
CA GLY A 104 -5.16 1.27 37.57
C GLY A 104 -4.84 1.76 36.15
N ILE A 105 -3.73 1.32 35.56
CA ILE A 105 -3.37 1.58 34.17
C ILE A 105 -3.81 0.38 33.31
N ALA A 106 -4.58 0.66 32.26
CA ALA A 106 -5.02 -0.35 31.30
C ALA A 106 -4.02 -0.48 30.16
N PHE A 107 -3.36 -1.63 30.04
CA PHE A 107 -2.45 -1.92 28.95
C PHE A 107 -3.23 -2.52 27.78
N GLN A 108 -3.16 -1.89 26.61
CA GLN A 108 -3.71 -2.45 25.39
C GLN A 108 -2.72 -3.50 24.89
N GLY A 109 -2.75 -4.72 25.45
CA GLY A 109 -1.79 -5.79 25.08
C GLY A 109 -1.55 -5.85 23.56
N ALA A 110 -0.32 -6.13 23.13
CA ALA A 110 0.23 -5.83 21.81
C ALA A 110 -0.70 -6.04 20.60
N ALA A 111 -1.55 -7.08 20.62
CA ALA A 111 -2.55 -7.30 19.59
C ALA A 111 -3.62 -6.20 19.49
N ARG A 112 -4.17 -5.75 20.63
CA ARG A 112 -5.16 -4.66 20.68
C ARG A 112 -4.57 -3.34 20.21
N LEU A 113 -3.33 -3.04 20.64
CA LEU A 113 -2.62 -1.86 20.17
C LEU A 113 -2.42 -1.90 18.65
N THR A 114 -1.93 -3.03 18.12
CA THR A 114 -1.69 -3.18 16.67
C THR A 114 -2.98 -2.96 15.87
N VAL A 115 -4.10 -3.55 16.29
CA VAL A 115 -5.42 -3.33 15.66
C VAL A 115 -5.88 -1.87 15.83
N GLY A 116 -5.61 -1.25 16.98
CA GLY A 116 -5.88 0.17 17.21
C GLY A 116 -5.14 1.07 16.22
N VAL A 117 -3.85 0.82 15.99
CA VAL A 117 -3.03 1.55 15.02
C VAL A 117 -3.55 1.35 13.60
N LEU A 118 -3.90 0.12 13.21
CA LEU A 118 -4.51 -0.15 11.91
C LEU A 118 -5.81 0.65 11.72
N ARG A 119 -6.65 0.71 12.75
CA ARG A 119 -7.93 1.45 12.72
C ARG A 119 -7.76 2.96 12.61
N GLN A 120 -6.72 3.51 13.23
CA GLN A 120 -6.43 4.95 13.21
C GLN A 120 -5.73 5.40 11.93
N ALA A 121 -5.14 4.47 11.18
CA ALA A 121 -4.43 4.79 9.97
C ALA A 121 -5.37 5.23 8.83
N VAL A 122 -4.91 6.15 8.00
CA VAL A 122 -5.53 6.53 6.72
C VAL A 122 -4.50 6.41 5.61
N VAL A 123 -4.95 6.20 4.37
CA VAL A 123 -4.02 6.07 3.25
C VAL A 123 -3.46 7.45 2.90
N ALA A 124 -2.14 7.59 3.03
CA ALA A 124 -1.41 8.82 2.77
C ALA A 124 -0.97 8.93 1.32
N GLY A 125 -0.65 7.82 0.66
CA GLY A 125 -0.18 7.83 -0.72
C GLY A 125 0.16 6.43 -1.25
N ASP A 126 0.52 6.39 -2.52
CA ASP A 126 0.83 5.16 -3.23
C ASP A 126 2.35 4.95 -3.34
N GLY A 127 2.87 3.87 -2.77
CA GLY A 127 4.28 3.51 -2.90
C GLY A 127 4.60 2.71 -4.16
N GLY A 128 3.60 2.37 -4.99
CA GLY A 128 3.80 1.62 -6.23
C GLY A 128 4.07 0.12 -6.00
N PRO A 129 4.54 -0.59 -7.04
CA PRO A 129 4.72 -2.04 -6.99
C PRO A 129 5.79 -2.46 -5.97
N TYR A 130 5.51 -3.52 -5.22
CA TYR A 130 6.38 -4.11 -4.22
C TYR A 130 6.55 -5.60 -4.48
N THR A 131 7.79 -6.07 -4.61
CA THR A 131 8.06 -7.52 -4.70
C THR A 131 8.32 -8.08 -3.31
N ASP A 132 7.39 -8.88 -2.80
CA ASP A 132 7.57 -9.60 -1.54
C ASP A 132 8.22 -10.97 -1.77
N THR A 133 9.09 -11.37 -0.86
CA THR A 133 9.79 -12.67 -0.92
C THR A 133 9.61 -13.43 0.40
N PRO A 134 8.44 -14.05 0.62
CA PRO A 134 8.21 -14.81 1.84
C PRO A 134 9.17 -16.02 1.92
N PRO A 135 9.73 -16.36 3.10
CA PRO A 135 10.68 -17.45 3.24
C PRO A 135 10.12 -18.79 2.75
N GLY A 136 10.84 -19.47 1.86
CA GLY A 136 10.43 -20.78 1.33
C GLY A 136 9.20 -20.76 0.43
N LYS A 137 8.78 -19.58 -0.06
CA LYS A 137 7.62 -19.41 -0.97
C LYS A 137 8.03 -18.64 -2.24
N PRO A 138 7.25 -18.74 -3.32
CA PRO A 138 7.45 -17.91 -4.51
C PRO A 138 7.32 -16.42 -4.20
N PRO A 139 8.01 -15.53 -4.93
CA PRO A 139 7.80 -14.09 -4.83
C PRO A 139 6.36 -13.68 -5.15
N LEU A 140 5.88 -12.64 -4.48
CA LEU A 140 4.57 -12.04 -4.68
C LEU A 140 4.73 -10.62 -5.22
N THR A 141 3.91 -10.26 -6.21
CA THR A 141 3.80 -8.87 -6.67
C THR A 141 2.65 -8.20 -5.94
N LEU A 142 2.98 -7.23 -5.10
CA LEU A 142 2.07 -6.47 -4.26
C LEU A 142 2.17 -4.98 -4.61
N ARG A 143 1.43 -4.14 -3.89
CA ARG A 143 1.50 -2.68 -3.93
C ARG A 143 1.74 -2.14 -2.54
N ALA A 144 2.65 -1.18 -2.41
CA ALA A 144 2.90 -0.48 -1.16
C ALA A 144 1.90 0.68 -1.01
N TRP A 145 1.23 0.76 0.13
CA TRP A 145 0.35 1.89 0.48
C TRP A 145 0.93 2.59 1.70
N TYR A 146 1.32 3.86 1.54
CA TYR A 146 1.76 4.71 2.63
C TYR A 146 0.58 5.03 3.54
N LEU A 147 0.80 4.95 4.85
CA LEU A 147 -0.22 5.14 5.86
C LEU A 147 0.15 6.29 6.79
N HIS A 148 -0.75 7.25 6.91
CA HIS A 148 -0.68 8.27 7.95
C HIS A 148 -1.35 7.74 9.21
N ILE A 149 -0.68 7.85 10.34
CA ILE A 149 -1.15 7.38 11.65
C ILE A 149 -1.15 8.57 12.59
N ASP A 150 -2.34 8.96 13.05
CA ASP A 150 -2.44 10.00 14.08
C ASP A 150 -2.04 9.40 15.44
N GLY A 151 -0.89 9.85 15.94
CA GLY A 151 -0.34 9.45 17.24
C GLY A 151 -0.75 10.38 18.37
N GLY A 152 -1.61 11.37 18.13
CA GLY A 152 -2.01 12.38 19.11
C GLY A 152 -0.82 13.18 19.67
N GLY A 153 0.15 13.55 18.83
CA GLY A 153 1.35 14.29 19.26
C GLY A 153 2.49 13.43 19.81
N ARG A 154 2.30 12.11 19.91
CA ARG A 154 3.31 11.20 20.50
C ARG A 154 4.29 10.64 19.46
N LEU A 155 3.90 10.55 18.19
CA LEU A 155 4.69 9.89 17.15
C LEU A 155 5.75 10.81 16.54
N GLU A 156 5.65 12.11 16.76
CA GLU A 156 6.53 13.14 16.23
C GLU A 156 7.99 12.88 16.62
N ARG A 157 8.25 12.46 17.87
CA ARG A 157 9.60 12.08 18.29
C ARG A 157 10.13 10.83 17.58
N HIS A 158 9.26 9.91 17.18
CA HIS A 158 9.64 8.72 16.42
C HIS A 158 9.91 9.05 14.96
N PHE A 159 9.05 9.88 14.35
CA PHE A 159 9.21 10.32 12.97
C PHE A 159 10.42 11.24 12.78
N ASN A 160 10.79 12.02 13.81
CA ASN A 160 11.97 12.88 13.78
C ASN A 160 13.28 12.16 14.19
N ASP A 161 13.24 10.88 14.55
CA ASP A 161 14.43 10.10 14.90
C ASP A 161 15.13 9.61 13.62
N PRO A 162 16.38 10.04 13.35
CA PRO A 162 17.13 9.68 12.14
C PRO A 162 17.51 8.20 12.06
N ASP A 163 17.50 7.48 13.18
CA ASP A 163 17.68 6.02 13.20
C ASP A 163 16.41 5.28 12.77
N SER A 164 15.25 5.94 12.90
CA SER A 164 13.93 5.44 12.52
C SER A 164 13.54 5.84 11.08
N PHE A 165 13.76 7.11 10.69
CA PHE A 165 13.38 7.65 9.36
C PHE A 165 14.44 8.59 8.76
N LYS A 166 14.59 8.60 7.43
CA LYS A 166 15.71 9.24 6.71
C LYS A 166 15.30 9.98 5.42
N PRO A 167 15.12 11.31 5.47
CA PRO A 167 14.33 12.00 6.50
C PRO A 167 12.86 11.56 6.40
N TYR A 168 12.08 11.80 7.45
CA TYR A 168 10.64 11.52 7.40
C TYR A 168 9.93 12.47 6.43
N HIS A 169 9.33 11.88 5.39
CA HIS A 169 8.56 12.59 4.38
C HIS A 169 7.67 11.60 3.62
N LEU A 170 6.56 12.06 3.06
CA LEU A 170 5.75 11.23 2.16
C LEU A 170 6.40 11.23 0.76
N PRO A 171 6.82 10.08 0.22
CA PRO A 171 7.38 10.01 -1.12
C PRO A 171 6.34 10.28 -2.21
N PRO A 172 6.77 10.62 -3.44
CA PRO A 172 5.87 10.79 -4.56
C PRO A 172 5.09 9.52 -4.90
N ASP A 173 3.85 9.67 -5.39
CA ASP A 173 3.02 8.53 -5.77
C ASP A 173 3.72 7.62 -6.80
N GLY A 174 3.56 6.31 -6.60
CA GLY A 174 4.20 5.26 -7.37
C GLY A 174 5.68 5.01 -7.02
N THR A 175 6.23 5.72 -6.04
CA THR A 175 7.64 5.60 -5.62
C THR A 175 7.74 5.06 -4.20
N LEU A 176 8.41 3.92 -4.06
CA LEU A 176 8.73 3.36 -2.75
C LEU A 176 10.08 3.84 -2.27
N GLU A 177 10.10 4.57 -1.16
CA GLU A 177 11.28 4.86 -0.36
C GLU A 177 11.16 4.17 1.01
N ARG A 178 12.19 3.40 1.37
CA ARG A 178 12.32 2.78 2.71
C ARG A 178 12.79 3.84 3.70
N ASP A 179 12.41 3.67 4.96
CA ASP A 179 12.74 4.62 6.03
C ASP A 179 12.21 6.05 5.79
N ALA A 180 11.33 6.30 4.82
CA ALA A 180 10.78 7.64 4.58
C ALA A 180 9.42 7.85 5.28
N TYR A 181 8.56 6.82 5.26
CA TYR A 181 7.20 6.89 5.77
C TYR A 181 6.65 5.48 6.09
N PRO A 182 5.76 5.30 7.09
CA PRO A 182 5.09 4.03 7.34
C PRO A 182 4.25 3.57 6.15
N PHE A 183 4.31 2.28 5.83
CA PHE A 183 3.49 1.69 4.76
C PHE A 183 3.12 0.25 5.07
N LEU A 184 2.07 -0.24 4.43
CA LEU A 184 1.74 -1.67 4.37
C LEU A 184 1.81 -2.14 2.93
N VAL A 185 1.89 -3.44 2.71
CA VAL A 185 1.87 -4.01 1.36
C VAL A 185 0.65 -4.89 1.17
N PHE A 186 -0.06 -4.65 0.07
CA PHE A 186 -1.32 -5.28 -0.24
C PHE A 186 -1.30 -5.89 -1.63
N GLU A 187 -2.07 -6.96 -1.83
CA GLU A 187 -2.58 -7.25 -3.15
C GLU A 187 -3.76 -6.31 -3.43
N ASP A 188 -3.57 -5.45 -4.44
CA ASP A 188 -4.50 -4.40 -4.81
C ASP A 188 -5.43 -4.87 -5.94
N GLY A 189 -6.26 -5.86 -5.62
CA GLY A 189 -7.28 -6.40 -6.52
C GLY A 189 -8.69 -5.91 -6.17
N PRO A 190 -9.74 -6.58 -6.69
CA PRO A 190 -11.13 -6.27 -6.31
C PRO A 190 -11.38 -6.32 -4.80
N ARG A 191 -10.61 -7.14 -4.08
CA ARG A 191 -10.53 -7.15 -2.62
C ARG A 191 -9.12 -6.75 -2.23
N LEU A 192 -9.00 -5.85 -1.26
CA LEU A 192 -7.71 -5.49 -0.69
C LEU A 192 -7.27 -6.61 0.26
N ARG A 193 -6.08 -7.18 0.06
CA ARG A 193 -5.57 -8.27 0.90
C ARG A 193 -4.16 -7.97 1.37
N LEU A 194 -3.92 -8.06 2.68
CA LEU A 194 -2.63 -7.77 3.27
C LEU A 194 -1.62 -8.86 2.90
N GLY A 195 -0.48 -8.46 2.35
CA GLY A 195 0.65 -9.36 2.07
C GLY A 195 1.70 -9.34 3.17
N ALA A 196 1.98 -8.18 3.77
CA ALA A 196 2.90 -8.07 4.90
C ALA A 196 2.72 -6.78 5.71
N ILE A 197 3.05 -6.86 6.99
CA ILE A 197 3.38 -5.69 7.81
C ILE A 197 4.85 -5.35 7.59
N THR A 198 5.15 -4.07 7.36
CA THR A 198 6.52 -3.61 7.09
C THR A 198 7.24 -3.27 8.40
N ARG A 199 8.57 -3.13 8.31
CA ARG A 199 9.39 -2.72 9.46
C ARG A 199 9.01 -1.33 9.95
N GLU A 200 8.69 -0.43 9.02
CA GLU A 200 8.33 0.96 9.26
C GLU A 200 7.02 1.05 10.03
N PHE A 201 5.98 0.32 9.61
CA PHE A 201 4.73 0.23 10.36
C PHE A 201 4.93 -0.46 11.73
N TRP A 202 5.73 -1.53 11.78
CA TRP A 202 6.04 -2.20 13.05
C TRP A 202 6.86 -1.32 14.01
N GLY A 203 7.66 -0.39 13.48
CA GLY A 203 8.35 0.65 14.24
C GLY A 203 7.37 1.51 15.03
N VAL A 204 6.30 1.98 14.37
CA VAL A 204 5.23 2.77 14.99
C VAL A 204 4.55 1.99 16.12
N VAL A 205 4.15 0.73 15.87
CA VAL A 205 3.49 -0.11 16.88
C VAL A 205 4.39 -0.31 18.09
N ARG A 206 5.66 -0.70 17.89
CA ARG A 206 6.62 -0.90 19.00
C ARG A 206 6.88 0.38 19.79
N PHE A 207 6.99 1.50 19.10
CA PHE A 207 7.20 2.77 19.77
C PHE A 207 6.01 3.15 20.66
N LEU A 208 4.77 2.96 20.19
CA LEU A 208 3.58 3.20 20.99
C LEU A 208 3.45 2.22 22.16
N ASP A 209 3.82 0.96 21.94
CA ASP A 209 3.83 -0.08 22.98
C ASP A 209 4.83 0.27 24.10
N ASN A 210 6.06 0.60 23.73
CA ASN A 210 7.10 1.04 24.68
C ASN A 210 6.64 2.28 25.47
N ALA A 211 5.93 3.20 24.83
CA ALA A 211 5.41 4.39 25.47
C ALA A 211 4.18 4.13 26.38
N GLN A 212 3.63 2.90 26.42
CA GLN A 212 2.67 2.49 27.46
C GLN A 212 3.37 1.97 28.72
N HIS A 213 4.63 1.54 28.62
CA HIS A 213 5.37 0.86 29.67
C HIS A 213 6.45 1.71 30.36
N GLY A 214 6.72 2.92 29.85
CA GLY A 214 7.68 3.88 30.42
C GLY A 214 7.00 5.21 30.72
#